data_AF-A0A7S0MWG1-F1
#
_entry.id   AF-A0A7S0MWG1-F1
#
_cell.length_a   1.000
_cell.length_b   1.000
_cell.length_c   1.000
_cell.angle_alpha   90.00
_cell.angle_beta   90.00
_cell.angle_gamma   90.00
#
_symmetry.space_group_name_H-M   'P 1'
#
loop_
_entity.id
_entity.type
_entity.pdbx_description
1 polymer ?
#
loop_
_entity_poly.entity_id
_entity_poly.type
_entity_poly.pdbx_seq_one_letter_code
_entity_poly.pdbx_strand_id
1 'polypeptide(L)'
;LQCYFSTYIRYRSKNKSVGKVKRTILSLVHHCSTGMASTVQFLHDWLSPCHRNMRNLNGPSVSCPELPVAGASVCSGSLCSPGSYGAAGSNRSADAVCSPCPAGSFSTATGATSASACSVCQPGTYQPGSGTSAAVLCYPCTAGTYWTGSGATTSGACSRCQPGSYQTGSGDSACSGTPCSPGSTGMTGAKRALDAVCSSCLAGSFSSVTGASACTLCGRGFYFNQTGGVTCSPCASGSFSVDQGASSCSGSPCSAGSYGAAGATRSSDALCSLCPPGSISTVTAAGGCTL
;
A
#
# COMPACT_ATOMS: atom_id res chain seq x y z
N LEU A 1 18.85 10.15 9.42
CA LEU A 1 18.54 9.71 10.80
C LEU A 1 19.88 9.62 11.54
N GLN A 2 20.32 10.49 12.44
CA GLN A 2 19.72 11.50 13.32
C GLN A 2 20.66 12.73 13.44
N CYS A 3 20.12 13.93 13.58
CA CYS A 3 20.61 15.01 14.45
C CYS A 3 19.62 16.18 14.35
N TYR A 4 18.67 16.20 15.28
CA TYR A 4 17.65 17.24 15.43
C TYR A 4 18.28 18.49 16.05
N PHE A 5 17.82 19.65 15.57
CA PHE A 5 18.04 20.98 16.14
C PHE A 5 17.71 21.01 17.64
N SER A 6 18.64 21.47 18.48
CA SER A 6 18.28 22.05 19.77
C SER A 6 19.38 22.97 20.28
N THR A 7 19.31 24.27 19.93
CA THR A 7 19.64 25.39 20.84
C THR A 7 19.28 26.72 20.19
N TYR A 8 18.05 27.17 20.41
CA TYR A 8 17.67 28.58 20.28
C TYR A 8 17.39 29.10 21.69
N ILE A 9 18.37 29.75 22.34
CA ILE A 9 18.13 30.55 23.54
C ILE A 9 18.91 31.88 23.46
N ARG A 10 18.14 32.94 23.19
CA ARG A 10 18.22 34.33 23.67
C ARG A 10 19.60 34.94 23.91
N TYR A 11 19.99 35.87 23.04
CA TYR A 11 20.94 36.93 23.39
C TYR A 11 20.31 38.32 23.15
N ARG A 12 19.60 38.82 24.16
CA ARG A 12 19.30 40.26 24.27
C ARG A 12 20.05 40.75 25.51
N SER A 13 20.94 41.72 25.31
CA SER A 13 21.48 42.69 26.29
C SER A 13 23.02 42.73 26.38
N LYS A 14 23.54 43.88 25.94
CA LYS A 14 24.73 44.62 26.39
C LYS A 14 26.14 44.07 26.09
N ASN A 15 26.78 44.77 25.14
CA ASN A 15 28.18 45.22 25.15
C ASN A 15 29.20 44.34 25.90
N LYS A 16 30.03 43.59 25.15
CA LYS A 16 31.50 43.73 25.07
C LYS A 16 32.14 42.49 24.43
N SER A 17 33.15 42.75 23.59
CA SER A 17 34.23 41.85 23.14
C SER A 17 33.98 40.87 21.96
N VAL A 18 34.36 41.35 20.78
CA VAL A 18 34.46 40.66 19.47
C VAL A 18 35.47 39.47 19.47
N GLY A 19 36.25 39.28 20.53
CA GLY A 19 37.31 38.26 20.61
C GLY A 19 36.89 36.83 20.97
N LYS A 20 35.71 36.62 21.58
CA LYS A 20 35.26 35.27 22.00
C LYS A 20 34.44 34.52 20.95
N VAL A 21 33.86 35.21 19.96
CA VAL A 21 33.04 34.60 18.89
C VAL A 21 33.88 33.72 17.94
N LYS A 22 35.15 34.07 17.72
CA LYS A 22 36.06 33.33 16.83
C LYS A 22 36.41 31.92 17.32
N ARG A 23 36.42 31.66 18.63
CA ARG A 23 36.84 30.36 19.19
C ARG A 23 35.72 29.33 19.25
N THR A 24 34.47 29.75 19.42
CA THR A 24 33.31 28.83 19.45
C THR A 24 32.94 28.33 18.05
N ILE A 25 33.12 29.15 17.01
CA ILE A 25 32.89 28.77 15.61
C ILE A 25 33.97 27.80 15.10
N LEU A 26 35.24 27.99 15.48
CA LEU A 26 36.33 27.09 15.07
C LEU A 26 36.22 25.67 15.68
N SER A 27 35.65 25.54 16.88
CA SER A 27 35.54 24.24 17.56
C SER A 27 34.43 23.36 16.99
N LEU A 28 33.39 23.94 16.36
CA LEU A 28 32.31 23.21 15.68
C LEU A 28 32.75 22.68 14.31
N VAL A 29 33.71 23.33 13.65
CA VAL A 29 34.25 22.90 12.35
C VAL A 29 35.14 21.65 12.50
N HIS A 30 35.73 21.42 13.67
CA HIS A 30 36.68 20.31 13.87
C HIS A 30 36.05 18.92 14.09
N HIS A 31 34.72 18.81 14.20
CA HIS A 31 34.02 17.54 14.40
C HIS A 31 33.24 17.04 13.17
N CYS A 32 33.37 17.72 12.03
CA CYS A 32 32.65 17.36 10.80
C CYS A 32 33.60 17.18 9.60
N SER A 33 34.83 16.73 9.84
CA SER A 33 35.88 16.61 8.82
C SER A 33 36.07 15.17 8.33
N THR A 34 35.06 14.58 7.72
CA THR A 34 35.28 13.50 6.73
C THR A 34 34.25 13.62 5.61
N GLY A 35 34.64 14.34 4.56
CA GLY A 35 33.95 14.33 3.27
C GLY A 35 33.08 15.55 3.01
N MET A 36 33.70 16.62 2.49
CA MET A 36 33.18 17.53 1.44
C MET A 36 34.01 18.82 1.45
N ALA A 37 35.08 18.86 0.64
CA ALA A 37 35.89 20.08 0.43
C ALA A 37 35.09 21.20 -0.27
N SER A 38 33.98 20.87 -0.92
CA SER A 38 33.18 21.79 -1.74
C SER A 38 32.30 22.76 -0.93
N THR A 39 31.93 22.41 0.31
CA THR A 39 31.05 23.25 1.16
C THR A 39 31.80 24.38 1.84
N VAL A 40 33.11 24.21 2.09
CA VAL A 40 33.97 25.22 2.75
C VAL A 40 34.31 26.37 1.79
N GLN A 41 34.56 26.05 0.51
CA GLN A 41 34.82 27.05 -0.52
C GLN A 41 33.58 27.94 -0.77
N PHE A 42 32.39 27.34 -0.74
CA PHE A 42 31.12 28.04 -0.90
C PHE A 42 30.86 29.05 0.25
N LEU A 43 31.18 28.68 1.49
CA LEU A 43 31.10 29.59 2.65
C LEU A 43 32.14 30.71 2.60
N HIS A 44 33.35 30.43 2.09
CA HIS A 44 34.42 31.42 1.96
C HIS A 44 34.11 32.47 0.87
N ASP A 45 33.58 32.04 -0.28
CA ASP A 45 33.20 32.94 -1.37
C ASP A 45 31.94 33.76 -1.02
N TRP A 46 31.03 33.23 -0.20
CA TRP A 46 29.83 33.94 0.28
C TRP A 46 30.14 35.01 1.36
N LEU A 47 31.17 34.80 2.19
CA LEU A 47 31.59 35.75 3.24
C LEU A 47 32.56 36.85 2.75
N SER A 48 33.21 36.63 1.61
CA SER A 48 34.21 37.56 1.05
C SER A 48 33.70 38.97 0.71
N PRO A 49 32.44 39.19 0.26
CA PRO A 49 31.89 40.52 0.05
C PRO A 49 31.67 41.31 1.35
N CYS A 50 31.42 40.62 2.48
CA CYS A 50 31.19 41.28 3.78
C CYS A 50 32.49 41.82 4.40
N HIS A 51 33.64 41.20 4.13
CA HIS A 51 34.90 41.61 4.74
C HIS A 51 35.52 42.87 4.10
N ARG A 52 35.22 43.18 2.84
CA ARG A 52 35.75 44.37 2.14
C ARG A 52 35.07 45.69 2.53
N ASN A 53 33.83 45.66 3.03
CA ASN A 53 33.07 46.87 3.32
C ASN A 53 33.11 47.33 4.80
N MET A 54 33.78 46.62 5.70
CA MET A 54 33.96 47.05 7.10
C MET A 54 35.15 48.02 7.31
N ARG A 55 35.63 48.72 6.27
CA ARG A 55 36.67 49.76 6.39
C ARG A 55 36.19 51.20 6.18
N ASN A 56 34.92 51.44 5.86
CA ASN A 56 34.40 52.80 5.67
C ASN A 56 33.21 53.05 6.61
N LEU A 57 33.45 53.78 7.70
CA LEU A 57 32.49 54.05 8.77
C LEU A 57 31.52 55.22 8.50
N ASN A 58 31.44 55.74 7.26
CA ASN A 58 30.59 56.90 6.92
C ASN A 58 29.71 56.65 5.68
N GLY A 59 28.75 55.74 5.77
CA GLY A 59 27.70 55.51 4.75
C GLY A 59 26.43 54.92 5.38
N PRO A 60 25.24 55.03 4.73
CA PRO A 60 23.97 54.63 5.32
C PRO A 60 23.92 53.12 5.58
N SER A 61 23.21 52.73 6.64
CA SER A 61 23.11 51.36 7.15
C SER A 61 22.65 50.36 6.07
N VAL A 62 23.56 49.49 5.64
CA VAL A 62 23.24 48.33 4.80
C VAL A 62 22.79 47.19 5.71
N SER A 63 21.53 46.82 5.63
CA SER A 63 20.97 45.64 6.30
C SER A 63 21.47 44.36 5.64
N CYS A 64 22.19 43.52 6.40
CA CYS A 64 22.55 42.17 5.96
C CYS A 64 21.30 41.27 5.99
N PRO A 65 21.08 40.39 4.99
CA PRO A 65 20.01 39.40 5.04
C PRO A 65 20.30 38.37 6.13
N GLU A 66 19.24 37.98 6.86
CA GLU A 66 19.29 36.89 7.83
C GLU A 66 19.68 35.56 7.16
N LEU A 67 20.39 34.71 7.90
CA LEU A 67 20.79 33.37 7.47
C LEU A 67 19.56 32.56 7.03
N PRO A 68 19.63 31.82 5.90
CA PRO A 68 18.51 31.05 5.42
C PRO A 68 18.17 29.93 6.40
N VAL A 69 16.95 29.97 6.93
CA VAL A 69 16.34 28.84 7.62
C VAL A 69 16.26 27.68 6.63
N ALA A 70 16.75 26.50 7.01
CA ALA A 70 16.65 25.30 6.19
C ALA A 70 15.18 25.06 5.81
N GLY A 71 14.83 25.31 4.54
CA GLY A 71 13.47 25.17 4.01
C GLY A 71 12.98 26.31 3.11
N ALA A 72 13.67 27.46 3.06
CA ALA A 72 13.32 28.53 2.12
C ALA A 72 14.22 28.47 0.87
N SER A 73 13.67 27.94 -0.22
CA SER A 73 14.25 28.04 -1.56
C SER A 73 14.42 29.51 -1.94
N VAL A 74 15.67 29.98 -2.02
CA VAL A 74 15.98 31.33 -2.50
C VAL A 74 15.60 31.42 -3.97
N CYS A 75 14.65 32.30 -4.29
CA CYS A 75 14.16 32.54 -5.65
C CYS A 75 15.26 33.17 -6.52
N SER A 76 15.93 32.36 -7.33
CA SER A 76 16.58 32.87 -8.54
C SER A 76 15.53 33.03 -9.62
N GLY A 77 14.84 34.17 -9.59
CA GLY A 77 13.90 34.62 -10.62
C GLY A 77 12.47 34.16 -10.40
N SER A 78 11.66 35.01 -9.76
CA SER A 78 10.27 35.25 -10.19
C SER A 78 9.20 34.22 -9.79
N LEU A 79 9.45 32.99 -10.22
CA LEU A 79 8.50 31.93 -10.56
C LEU A 79 8.59 30.81 -9.53
N CYS A 80 7.43 30.20 -9.23
CA CYS A 80 7.39 29.01 -8.39
C CYS A 80 8.29 27.92 -8.98
N SER A 81 9.16 27.35 -8.16
CA SER A 81 10.03 26.26 -8.60
C SER A 81 9.20 25.02 -8.94
N PRO A 82 9.75 24.09 -9.75
CA PRO A 82 9.14 22.78 -9.99
C PRO A 82 8.67 22.13 -8.69
N GLY A 83 7.50 21.50 -8.77
CA GLY A 83 6.80 20.89 -7.63
C GLY A 83 5.91 21.84 -6.85
N SER A 84 5.84 23.12 -7.20
CA SER A 84 4.92 24.08 -6.59
C SER A 84 4.24 24.97 -7.63
N TYR A 85 3.07 25.50 -7.30
CA TYR A 85 2.29 26.41 -8.14
C TYR A 85 1.86 27.64 -7.32
N GLY A 86 1.68 28.78 -7.99
CA GLY A 86 1.18 30.01 -7.38
C GLY A 86 0.11 30.63 -8.26
N ALA A 87 -0.70 31.57 -7.77
CA ALA A 87 -1.71 32.19 -8.62
C ALA A 87 -1.07 32.98 -9.78
N ALA A 88 -1.78 33.08 -10.90
CA ALA A 88 -1.33 33.80 -12.08
C ALA A 88 -0.98 35.26 -11.71
N GLY A 89 0.28 35.67 -11.93
CA GLY A 89 0.77 37.00 -11.56
C GLY A 89 1.46 37.08 -10.19
N SER A 90 1.19 36.14 -9.27
CA SER A 90 1.96 35.98 -8.02
C SER A 90 3.33 35.36 -8.29
N ASN A 91 3.41 34.47 -9.27
CA ASN A 91 4.61 33.79 -9.77
C ASN A 91 5.62 34.71 -10.48
N ARG A 92 5.55 36.03 -10.28
CA ARG A 92 6.55 36.99 -10.77
C ARG A 92 6.98 38.00 -9.70
N SER A 93 6.61 37.79 -8.44
CA SER A 93 7.02 38.62 -7.31
C SER A 93 8.03 37.92 -6.40
N ALA A 94 8.86 38.68 -5.69
CA ALA A 94 9.68 38.16 -4.59
C ALA A 94 8.82 37.65 -3.41
N ASP A 95 7.55 38.08 -3.36
CA ASP A 95 6.55 37.68 -2.35
C ASP A 95 5.61 36.56 -2.84
N ALA A 96 5.98 35.86 -3.92
CA ALA A 96 5.17 34.78 -4.49
C ALA A 96 4.91 33.67 -3.46
N VAL A 97 3.68 33.54 -2.97
CA VAL A 97 3.27 32.38 -2.17
C VAL A 97 3.03 31.21 -3.12
N CYS A 98 3.95 30.24 -3.09
CA CYS A 98 3.84 29.01 -3.85
C CYS A 98 3.27 27.89 -2.97
N SER A 99 2.22 27.26 -3.46
CA SER A 99 1.63 26.06 -2.86
C SER A 99 2.30 24.82 -3.46
N PRO A 100 2.72 23.85 -2.65
CA PRO A 100 3.29 22.61 -3.17
C PRO A 100 2.21 21.81 -3.90
N CYS A 101 2.61 21.07 -4.94
CA CYS A 101 1.77 20.03 -5.51
C CYS A 101 1.39 19.02 -4.41
N PRO A 102 0.12 18.61 -4.32
CA PRO A 102 -0.32 17.65 -3.31
C PRO A 102 0.37 16.29 -3.52
N ALA A 103 0.39 15.46 -2.47
CA ALA A 103 0.84 14.08 -2.58
C ALA A 103 0.09 13.35 -3.70
N GLY A 104 0.77 12.41 -4.36
CA GLY A 104 0.24 11.75 -5.55
C GLY A 104 0.40 12.58 -6.84
N SER A 105 0.96 13.79 -6.77
CA SER A 105 1.19 14.63 -7.94
C SER A 105 2.55 15.33 -7.91
N PHE A 106 3.05 15.69 -9.08
CA PHE A 106 4.31 16.39 -9.30
C PHE A 106 4.15 17.51 -10.32
N SER A 107 5.08 18.45 -10.38
CA SER A 107 5.15 19.40 -11.50
C SER A 107 6.59 19.65 -11.91
N THR A 108 6.90 19.49 -13.19
CA THR A 108 8.22 19.83 -13.75
C THR A 108 8.29 21.28 -14.21
N ALA A 109 7.16 21.99 -14.22
CA ALA A 109 7.06 23.34 -14.75
C ALA A 109 7.53 24.38 -13.73
N THR A 110 8.49 25.21 -14.14
CA THR A 110 8.80 26.45 -13.43
C THR A 110 7.69 27.47 -13.71
N GLY A 111 7.14 28.07 -12.66
CA GLY A 111 6.12 29.10 -12.75
C GLY A 111 4.69 28.60 -12.93
N ALA A 112 4.41 27.35 -12.53
CA ALA A 112 3.06 26.79 -12.54
C ALA A 112 2.04 27.75 -11.89
N THR A 113 0.93 28.01 -12.59
CA THR A 113 -0.05 29.06 -12.24
C THR A 113 -1.28 28.55 -11.48
N SER A 114 -1.41 27.23 -11.31
CA SER A 114 -2.56 26.59 -10.66
C SER A 114 -2.25 25.15 -10.27
N ALA A 115 -3.07 24.59 -9.37
CA ALA A 115 -2.97 23.19 -8.95
C ALA A 115 -3.14 22.19 -10.11
N SER A 116 -3.85 22.59 -11.18
CA SER A 116 -4.02 21.78 -12.39
C SER A 116 -2.74 21.60 -13.19
N ALA A 117 -1.69 22.38 -12.92
CA ALA A 117 -0.35 22.18 -13.48
C ALA A 117 0.45 21.07 -12.76
N CYS A 118 -0.11 20.49 -11.69
CA CYS A 118 0.43 19.30 -11.05
C CYS A 118 -0.08 18.05 -11.78
N SER A 119 0.83 17.34 -12.42
CA SER A 119 0.60 16.04 -13.05
C SER A 119 0.45 14.96 -11.98
N VAL A 120 -0.63 14.19 -12.04
CA VAL A 120 -0.82 13.03 -11.15
C VAL A 120 0.14 11.90 -11.52
N CYS A 121 0.59 11.16 -10.50
CA CYS A 121 1.29 9.90 -10.69
C CYS A 121 0.39 8.92 -11.43
N GLN A 122 0.96 8.29 -12.46
CA GLN A 122 0.22 7.39 -13.34
C GLN A 122 -0.09 6.06 -12.64
N PRO A 123 -1.04 5.27 -13.17
CA PRO A 123 -1.31 3.92 -12.68
C PRO A 123 -0.04 3.10 -12.47
N GLY A 124 -0.05 2.25 -11.44
CA GLY A 124 1.10 1.48 -11.01
C GLY A 124 2.13 2.26 -10.17
N THR A 125 1.93 3.57 -9.92
CA THR A 125 2.86 4.38 -9.13
C THR A 125 2.16 5.16 -8.01
N TYR A 126 2.90 5.50 -6.96
CA TYR A 126 2.42 6.28 -5.82
C TYR A 126 3.47 7.29 -5.36
N GLN A 127 3.03 8.33 -4.66
CA GLN A 127 3.92 9.38 -4.20
C GLN A 127 3.40 9.93 -2.84
N PRO A 128 4.19 9.85 -1.75
CA PRO A 128 3.72 10.24 -0.42
C PRO A 128 3.99 11.69 0.01
N GLY A 129 4.97 12.37 -0.57
CA GLY A 129 5.37 13.73 -0.19
C GLY A 129 4.77 14.83 -1.07
N SER A 130 4.29 15.92 -0.49
CA SER A 130 3.94 17.11 -1.28
C SER A 130 5.18 17.79 -1.89
N GLY A 131 4.99 18.56 -2.96
CA GLY A 131 6.04 19.44 -3.49
C GLY A 131 6.99 18.78 -4.48
N THR A 132 6.62 17.64 -5.06
CA THR A 132 7.56 16.90 -5.93
C THR A 132 7.74 17.52 -7.31
N SER A 133 9.00 17.60 -7.74
CA SER A 133 9.40 18.32 -8.94
C SER A 133 9.57 17.44 -10.18
N ALA A 134 9.40 16.12 -10.07
CA ALA A 134 9.70 15.20 -11.17
C ALA A 134 8.87 13.90 -11.10
N ALA A 135 8.56 13.35 -12.28
CA ALA A 135 7.82 12.10 -12.44
C ALA A 135 8.54 10.88 -11.84
N VAL A 136 9.88 10.89 -11.79
CA VAL A 136 10.70 9.81 -11.20
C VAL A 136 10.46 9.64 -9.70
N LEU A 137 9.88 10.64 -9.04
CA LEU A 137 9.49 10.57 -7.64
C LEU A 137 8.13 9.89 -7.42
N CYS A 138 7.44 9.51 -8.49
CA CYS A 138 6.35 8.53 -8.42
C CYS A 138 6.95 7.13 -8.27
N TYR A 139 6.94 6.63 -7.04
CA TYR A 139 7.48 5.32 -6.71
C TYR A 139 6.61 4.21 -7.29
N PRO A 140 7.19 3.20 -7.95
CA PRO A 140 6.41 2.10 -8.50
C PRO A 140 5.84 1.19 -7.40
N CYS A 141 4.64 0.66 -7.64
CA CYS A 141 4.12 -0.48 -6.90
C CYS A 141 5.09 -1.66 -7.07
N THR A 142 5.46 -2.30 -5.97
CA THR A 142 6.46 -3.37 -5.98
C THR A 142 5.90 -4.67 -6.58
N ALA A 143 6.78 -5.59 -6.98
CA ALA A 143 6.39 -6.92 -7.46
C ALA A 143 5.36 -7.62 -6.54
N GLY A 144 4.35 -8.22 -7.16
CA GLY A 144 3.17 -8.80 -6.51
C GLY A 144 2.06 -7.79 -6.19
N THR A 145 2.23 -6.51 -6.53
CA THR A 145 1.22 -5.46 -6.33
C THR A 145 1.03 -4.60 -7.58
N TYR A 146 -0.13 -3.96 -7.68
CA TYR A 146 -0.52 -3.10 -8.80
C TYR A 146 -1.45 -1.99 -8.34
N TRP A 147 -1.63 -0.96 -9.17
CA TRP A 147 -2.62 0.10 -8.92
C TRP A 147 -3.25 0.57 -10.22
N THR A 148 -4.58 0.53 -10.31
CA THR A 148 -5.32 0.93 -11.53
C THR A 148 -5.68 2.40 -11.53
N GLY A 149 -5.77 3.04 -10.36
CA GLY A 149 -6.08 4.46 -10.25
C GLY A 149 -4.89 5.36 -10.62
N SER A 150 -5.09 6.67 -10.52
CA SER A 150 -4.01 7.66 -10.61
C SER A 150 -3.89 8.42 -9.29
N GLY A 151 -2.77 9.10 -9.07
CA GLY A 151 -2.58 9.96 -7.90
C GLY A 151 -2.52 9.21 -6.56
N ALA A 152 -2.07 7.95 -6.54
CA ALA A 152 -1.90 7.23 -5.29
C ALA A 152 -0.91 7.98 -4.38
N THR A 153 -1.30 8.17 -3.12
CA THR A 153 -0.49 8.90 -2.15
C THR A 153 0.39 7.98 -1.30
N THR A 154 0.14 6.67 -1.28
CA THR A 154 0.91 5.75 -0.43
C THR A 154 1.09 4.40 -1.11
N SER A 155 2.09 3.64 -0.66
CA SER A 155 2.30 2.25 -1.09
C SER A 155 1.12 1.34 -0.73
N GLY A 156 0.34 1.70 0.30
CA GLY A 156 -0.87 0.98 0.70
C GLY A 156 -2.01 1.04 -0.33
N ALA A 157 -1.95 1.97 -1.29
CA ALA A 157 -2.86 1.99 -2.41
C ALA A 157 -2.61 0.83 -3.39
N CYS A 158 -1.39 0.29 -3.44
CA CYS A 158 -1.06 -0.82 -4.34
C CYS A 158 -1.75 -2.12 -3.86
N SER A 159 -2.71 -2.59 -4.65
CA SER A 159 -3.44 -3.84 -4.43
C SER A 159 -2.56 -5.03 -4.73
N ARG A 160 -2.68 -6.10 -3.93
CA ARG A 160 -1.97 -7.37 -4.19
C ARG A 160 -2.63 -8.11 -5.35
N CYS A 161 -1.82 -8.82 -6.15
CA CYS A 161 -2.38 -9.73 -7.14
C CYS A 161 -3.24 -10.80 -6.47
N GLN A 162 -4.38 -11.10 -7.09
CA GLN A 162 -5.22 -12.21 -6.64
C GLN A 162 -4.54 -13.56 -6.91
N PRO A 163 -4.86 -14.60 -6.13
CA PRO A 163 -4.44 -15.97 -6.41
C PRO A 163 -4.68 -16.39 -7.86
N GLY A 164 -3.65 -16.92 -8.53
CA GLY A 164 -3.68 -17.25 -9.97
C GLY A 164 -3.05 -16.17 -10.87
N SER A 165 -2.86 -14.96 -10.35
CA SER A 165 -2.22 -13.86 -11.06
C SER A 165 -0.94 -13.41 -10.36
N TYR A 166 -0.01 -12.85 -11.11
CA TYR A 166 1.31 -12.44 -10.64
C TYR A 166 1.73 -11.08 -11.20
N GLN A 167 2.69 -10.45 -10.52
CA GLN A 167 3.43 -9.31 -11.06
C GLN A 167 4.92 -9.42 -10.78
N THR A 168 5.71 -9.58 -11.85
CA THR A 168 7.17 -9.68 -11.79
C THR A 168 7.87 -8.35 -11.69
N GLY A 169 7.33 -7.35 -12.39
CA GLY A 169 7.89 -6.02 -12.47
C GLY A 169 7.50 -5.15 -11.28
N SER A 170 7.82 -3.87 -11.41
CA SER A 170 7.32 -2.82 -10.54
C SER A 170 6.75 -1.71 -11.42
N GLY A 171 5.66 -1.07 -11.00
CA GLY A 171 5.06 0.02 -11.77
C GLY A 171 3.92 -0.41 -12.68
N ASP A 172 3.50 -1.67 -12.62
CA ASP A 172 2.38 -2.17 -13.42
C ASP A 172 1.02 -1.77 -12.83
N SER A 173 0.06 -1.54 -13.72
CA SER A 173 -1.29 -1.11 -13.38
C SER A 173 -2.31 -2.25 -13.31
N ALA A 174 -1.88 -3.49 -13.57
CA ALA A 174 -2.69 -4.70 -13.52
C ALA A 174 -1.83 -5.90 -13.09
N CYS A 175 -2.41 -7.08 -12.89
CA CYS A 175 -1.67 -8.33 -12.74
C CYS A 175 -1.72 -9.19 -14.00
N SER A 176 -0.66 -9.96 -14.26
CA SER A 176 -0.59 -10.95 -15.34
C SER A 176 -1.14 -12.29 -14.88
N GLY A 177 -1.72 -13.08 -15.78
CA GLY A 177 -2.27 -14.40 -15.47
C GLY A 177 -3.73 -14.37 -15.03
N THR A 178 -4.35 -15.55 -14.97
CA THR A 178 -5.78 -15.73 -14.71
C THR A 178 -6.03 -16.14 -13.25
N PRO A 179 -6.96 -15.50 -12.54
CA PRO A 179 -7.29 -15.90 -11.18
C PRO A 179 -7.68 -17.37 -11.09
N CYS A 180 -7.36 -18.00 -9.95
CA CYS A 180 -7.74 -19.40 -9.73
C CYS A 180 -9.26 -19.57 -9.84
N SER A 181 -9.69 -20.53 -10.66
CA SER A 181 -11.10 -20.89 -10.78
C SER A 181 -11.65 -21.43 -9.45
N PRO A 182 -12.98 -21.40 -9.23
CA PRO A 182 -13.60 -22.10 -8.11
C PRO A 182 -13.12 -23.55 -8.04
N GLY A 183 -12.99 -24.05 -6.81
CA GLY A 183 -12.41 -25.35 -6.52
C GLY A 183 -10.89 -25.37 -6.47
N SER A 184 -10.22 -24.25 -6.75
CA SER A 184 -8.78 -24.11 -6.58
C SER A 184 -8.42 -22.84 -5.80
N THR A 185 -7.21 -22.84 -5.26
CA THR A 185 -6.66 -21.74 -4.46
C THR A 185 -5.22 -21.46 -4.83
N GLY A 186 -4.70 -20.31 -4.45
CA GLY A 186 -3.31 -19.97 -4.72
C GLY A 186 -2.80 -18.84 -3.82
N MET A 187 -1.56 -18.42 -4.07
CA MET A 187 -0.92 -17.38 -3.28
C MET A 187 -1.40 -15.98 -3.70
N THR A 188 -1.80 -15.15 -2.72
CA THR A 188 -2.02 -13.71 -2.94
C THR A 188 -0.68 -12.98 -3.09
N GLY A 189 -0.59 -12.05 -4.05
CA GLY A 189 0.59 -11.20 -4.24
C GLY A 189 1.78 -11.93 -4.84
N ALA A 190 1.52 -12.93 -5.69
CA ALA A 190 2.56 -13.69 -6.38
C ALA A 190 3.47 -12.76 -7.19
N LYS A 191 4.78 -12.92 -7.00
CA LYS A 191 5.81 -12.11 -7.67
C LYS A 191 6.25 -12.73 -8.98
N ARG A 192 5.99 -14.01 -9.22
CA ARG A 192 6.40 -14.73 -10.44
C ARG A 192 5.26 -15.63 -10.90
N ALA A 193 5.28 -15.98 -12.19
CA ALA A 193 4.31 -16.91 -12.77
C ALA A 193 4.26 -18.25 -12.03
N LEU A 194 5.43 -18.77 -11.65
CA LEU A 194 5.57 -20.01 -10.88
C LEU A 194 5.01 -19.93 -9.45
N ASP A 195 4.87 -18.72 -8.88
CA ASP A 195 4.25 -18.52 -7.55
C ASP A 195 2.72 -18.40 -7.65
N ALA A 196 2.18 -18.12 -8.85
CA ALA A 196 0.76 -17.97 -9.13
C ALA A 196 0.07 -19.29 -9.53
N VAL A 197 0.70 -20.43 -9.26
CA VAL A 197 0.12 -21.74 -9.56
C VAL A 197 -1.05 -22.03 -8.63
N CYS A 198 -2.17 -22.44 -9.20
CA CYS A 198 -3.35 -22.83 -8.46
C CYS A 198 -3.29 -24.29 -8.01
N SER A 199 -3.76 -24.55 -6.80
CA SER A 199 -3.88 -25.88 -6.20
C SER A 199 -5.34 -26.20 -5.93
N SER A 200 -5.80 -27.36 -6.39
CA SER A 200 -7.17 -27.82 -6.19
C SER A 200 -7.45 -28.06 -4.70
N CYS A 201 -8.66 -27.72 -4.26
CA CYS A 201 -9.15 -28.07 -2.94
C CYS A 201 -9.22 -29.60 -2.81
N LEU A 202 -8.64 -30.13 -1.73
CA LEU A 202 -8.64 -31.56 -1.47
C LEU A 202 -10.02 -32.05 -1.00
N ALA A 203 -10.23 -33.37 -0.99
CA ALA A 203 -11.45 -33.97 -0.47
C ALA A 203 -11.75 -33.45 0.95
N GLY A 204 -13.03 -33.19 1.19
CA GLY A 204 -13.52 -32.53 2.41
C GLY A 204 -13.40 -31.00 2.40
N SER A 205 -12.91 -30.39 1.33
CA SER A 205 -12.82 -28.93 1.23
C SER A 205 -13.31 -28.41 -0.11
N PHE A 206 -13.69 -27.13 -0.14
CA PHE A 206 -14.21 -26.47 -1.32
C PHE A 206 -13.80 -25.00 -1.40
N SER A 207 -13.92 -24.41 -2.59
CA SER A 207 -13.85 -22.98 -2.82
C SER A 207 -14.89 -22.59 -3.86
N SER A 208 -15.87 -21.76 -3.49
CA SER A 208 -16.93 -21.33 -4.41
C SER A 208 -16.60 -20.04 -5.18
N VAL A 209 -15.47 -19.40 -4.88
CA VAL A 209 -15.11 -18.08 -5.41
C VAL A 209 -13.87 -18.14 -6.27
N THR A 210 -13.81 -17.27 -7.28
CA THR A 210 -12.60 -17.05 -8.08
C THR A 210 -11.53 -16.33 -7.26
N GLY A 211 -10.26 -16.67 -7.48
CA GLY A 211 -9.14 -16.05 -6.79
C GLY A 211 -9.11 -16.34 -5.28
N ALA A 212 -9.57 -17.50 -4.85
CA ALA A 212 -9.51 -17.90 -3.44
C ALA A 212 -8.06 -18.13 -2.98
N SER A 213 -7.75 -17.72 -1.76
CA SER A 213 -6.44 -17.95 -1.14
C SER A 213 -6.40 -19.19 -0.24
N ALA A 214 -7.56 -19.75 0.10
CA ALA A 214 -7.69 -20.92 0.95
C ALA A 214 -9.00 -21.68 0.65
N CYS A 215 -8.96 -22.99 0.85
CA CYS A 215 -10.14 -23.84 0.76
C CYS A 215 -10.90 -23.81 2.08
N THR A 216 -12.22 -23.79 2.00
CA THR A 216 -13.12 -23.89 3.14
C THR A 216 -13.44 -25.36 3.38
N LEU A 217 -13.38 -25.82 4.62
CA LEU A 217 -13.77 -27.19 4.96
C LEU A 217 -15.28 -27.37 4.80
N CYS A 218 -15.71 -28.57 4.38
CA CYS A 218 -17.10 -28.95 4.46
C CYS A 218 -17.58 -28.89 5.91
N GLY A 219 -18.73 -28.25 6.13
CA GLY A 219 -19.36 -28.23 7.45
C GLY A 219 -19.79 -29.62 7.92
N ARG A 220 -20.12 -29.74 9.21
CA ARG A 220 -20.71 -30.97 9.75
C ARG A 220 -21.98 -31.34 8.99
N GLY A 221 -22.20 -32.63 8.76
CA GLY A 221 -23.29 -33.13 7.92
C GLY A 221 -23.08 -32.94 6.42
N PHE A 222 -21.93 -32.39 5.99
CA PHE A 222 -21.57 -32.25 4.58
C PHE A 222 -20.22 -32.93 4.29
N TYR A 223 -20.03 -33.30 3.03
CA TYR A 223 -18.80 -33.93 2.56
C TYR A 223 -18.48 -33.54 1.12
N PHE A 224 -17.23 -33.79 0.71
CA PHE A 224 -16.83 -33.77 -0.69
C PHE A 224 -15.75 -34.83 -0.93
N ASN A 225 -15.97 -35.78 -1.84
CA ASN A 225 -15.12 -36.96 -1.95
C ASN A 225 -14.05 -36.88 -3.06
N GLN A 226 -13.95 -35.76 -3.76
CA GLN A 226 -13.02 -35.56 -4.87
C GLN A 226 -12.09 -34.37 -4.60
N THR A 227 -11.19 -34.07 -5.52
CA THR A 227 -10.46 -32.80 -5.54
C THR A 227 -11.22 -31.77 -6.37
N GLY A 228 -10.94 -30.48 -6.16
CA GLY A 228 -11.58 -29.40 -6.92
C GLY A 228 -12.98 -29.04 -6.42
N GLY A 229 -13.28 -29.23 -5.13
CA GLY A 229 -14.62 -28.97 -4.59
C GLY A 229 -15.04 -27.51 -4.77
N VAL A 230 -16.17 -27.26 -5.43
CA VAL A 230 -16.79 -25.92 -5.51
C VAL A 230 -17.90 -25.72 -4.48
N THR A 231 -18.42 -26.82 -3.97
CA THR A 231 -19.45 -26.91 -2.93
C THR A 231 -19.35 -28.26 -2.25
N CYS A 232 -19.93 -28.39 -1.06
CA CYS A 232 -20.04 -29.67 -0.38
C CYS A 232 -21.46 -30.23 -0.51
N SER A 233 -21.55 -31.55 -0.62
CA SER A 233 -22.82 -32.27 -0.67
C SER A 233 -23.26 -32.63 0.75
N PRO A 234 -24.56 -32.54 1.08
CA PRO A 234 -25.05 -33.04 2.35
C PRO A 234 -24.90 -34.55 2.42
N CYS A 235 -24.71 -35.08 3.62
CA CYS A 235 -24.82 -36.52 3.86
C CYS A 235 -26.22 -37.00 3.46
N ALA A 236 -26.27 -38.12 2.74
CA ALA A 236 -27.51 -38.77 2.38
C ALA A 236 -28.34 -39.13 3.63
N SER A 237 -29.66 -39.23 3.52
CA SER A 237 -30.48 -39.64 4.67
C SER A 237 -30.09 -41.04 5.14
N GLY A 238 -29.92 -41.22 6.45
CA GLY A 238 -29.31 -42.43 7.03
C GLY A 238 -27.80 -42.34 7.30
N SER A 239 -27.13 -41.33 6.72
CA SER A 239 -25.71 -41.07 6.92
C SER A 239 -25.46 -39.72 7.57
N PHE A 240 -24.32 -39.55 8.24
CA PHE A 240 -23.95 -38.35 8.98
C PHE A 240 -22.47 -38.02 8.89
N SER A 241 -22.10 -36.78 9.23
CA SER A 241 -20.71 -36.39 9.44
C SER A 241 -20.58 -35.48 10.66
N VAL A 242 -19.81 -35.94 11.65
CA VAL A 242 -19.59 -35.22 12.93
C VAL A 242 -18.50 -34.16 12.87
N ASP A 243 -17.54 -34.34 11.96
CA ASP A 243 -16.36 -33.49 11.84
C ASP A 243 -16.47 -32.60 10.61
N GLN A 244 -15.84 -31.42 10.69
CA GLN A 244 -15.62 -30.61 9.51
C GLN A 244 -14.57 -31.26 8.63
N GLY A 245 -14.61 -31.00 7.33
CA GLY A 245 -13.59 -31.51 6.41
C GLY A 245 -13.81 -32.96 5.98
N ALA A 246 -15.04 -33.48 6.10
CA ALA A 246 -15.29 -34.87 5.78
C ALA A 246 -15.22 -35.15 4.27
N SER A 247 -14.46 -36.17 3.88
CA SER A 247 -14.42 -36.67 2.51
C SER A 247 -15.49 -37.72 2.21
N SER A 248 -16.19 -38.19 3.25
CA SER A 248 -17.27 -39.17 3.17
C SER A 248 -18.15 -39.06 4.43
N CYS A 249 -19.38 -39.57 4.33
CA CYS A 249 -20.29 -39.65 5.48
C CYS A 249 -20.22 -41.04 6.13
N SER A 250 -20.39 -41.07 7.45
CA SER A 250 -20.53 -42.28 8.25
C SER A 250 -21.98 -42.77 8.26
N GLY A 251 -22.21 -44.05 8.52
CA GLY A 251 -23.54 -44.67 8.50
C GLY A 251 -23.95 -45.16 7.12
N SER A 252 -25.20 -45.61 6.97
CA SER A 252 -25.70 -46.19 5.74
C SER A 252 -26.98 -45.50 5.31
N PRO A 253 -27.15 -45.22 4.01
CA PRO A 253 -28.34 -44.54 3.55
C PRO A 253 -29.60 -45.34 3.88
N CYS A 254 -30.71 -44.63 4.12
CA CYS A 254 -31.99 -45.27 4.37
C CYS A 254 -32.34 -46.22 3.21
N SER A 255 -32.74 -47.43 3.54
CA SER A 255 -33.17 -48.41 2.53
C SER A 255 -34.50 -47.99 1.89
N ALA A 256 -34.82 -48.55 0.72
CA ALA A 256 -36.13 -48.37 0.11
C ALA A 256 -37.26 -48.73 1.10
N GLY A 257 -38.38 -48.02 1.03
CA GLY A 257 -39.46 -48.09 2.01
C GLY A 257 -39.22 -47.28 3.30
N SER A 258 -38.07 -46.60 3.41
CA SER A 258 -37.77 -45.66 4.50
C SER A 258 -37.31 -44.30 3.98
N TYR A 259 -37.39 -43.28 4.83
CA TYR A 259 -36.94 -41.92 4.55
C TYR A 259 -36.28 -41.29 5.78
N GLY A 260 -35.53 -40.19 5.58
CA GLY A 260 -34.91 -39.44 6.67
C GLY A 260 -34.40 -38.09 6.20
N ALA A 261 -33.91 -37.26 7.12
CA ALA A 261 -33.31 -35.98 6.75
C ALA A 261 -31.90 -36.17 6.16
N ALA A 262 -31.59 -35.42 5.11
CA ALA A 262 -30.22 -35.27 4.63
C ALA A 262 -29.45 -34.26 5.50
N GLY A 263 -28.12 -34.34 5.50
CA GLY A 263 -27.26 -33.39 6.22
C GLY A 263 -27.14 -33.64 7.73
N ALA A 264 -27.39 -34.88 8.19
CA ALA A 264 -27.31 -35.21 9.61
C ALA A 264 -25.88 -34.99 10.16
N THR A 265 -25.79 -34.34 11.33
CA THR A 265 -24.50 -33.99 11.94
C THR A 265 -24.00 -35.03 12.94
N ARG A 266 -24.88 -35.93 13.40
CA ARG A 266 -24.56 -37.01 14.33
C ARG A 266 -25.42 -38.23 13.99
N SER A 267 -25.05 -39.39 14.51
CA SER A 267 -25.81 -40.63 14.29
C SER A 267 -27.27 -40.56 14.77
N SER A 268 -27.55 -39.80 15.83
CA SER A 268 -28.89 -39.58 16.36
C SER A 268 -29.83 -38.87 15.38
N ASP A 269 -29.27 -38.07 14.47
CA ASP A 269 -30.04 -37.26 13.53
C ASP A 269 -30.19 -37.98 12.18
N ALA A 270 -29.44 -39.06 11.97
CA ALA A 270 -29.42 -39.89 10.77
C ALA A 270 -30.39 -41.08 10.87
N LEU A 271 -31.42 -41.00 11.71
CA LEU A 271 -32.38 -42.08 11.87
C LEU A 271 -33.36 -42.13 10.68
N CYS A 272 -33.63 -43.35 10.22
CA CYS A 272 -34.58 -43.62 9.15
C CYS A 272 -35.97 -43.95 9.73
N SER A 273 -37.00 -43.39 9.12
CA SER A 273 -38.41 -43.67 9.42
C SER A 273 -39.04 -44.46 8.28
N LEU A 274 -39.87 -45.45 8.59
CA LEU A 274 -40.62 -46.20 7.59
C LEU A 274 -41.69 -45.32 6.93
N CYS A 275 -41.96 -45.56 5.65
CA CYS A 275 -43.06 -44.89 4.97
C CYS A 275 -44.41 -45.23 5.63
N PRO A 276 -45.29 -44.24 5.86
CA PRO A 276 -46.63 -44.50 6.34
C PRO A 276 -47.45 -45.30 5.31
N PRO A 277 -48.49 -46.04 5.76
CA PRO A 277 -49.35 -46.82 4.86
C PRO A 277 -49.92 -45.98 3.73
N GLY A 278 -49.89 -46.52 2.51
CA GLY A 278 -50.34 -45.81 1.30
C GLY A 278 -49.31 -44.86 0.69
N SER A 279 -48.06 -44.89 1.17
CA SER A 279 -46.93 -44.20 0.53
C SER A 279 -45.73 -45.14 0.40
N ILE A 280 -44.90 -44.93 -0.62
CA ILE A 280 -43.69 -45.71 -0.89
C ILE A 280 -42.49 -44.79 -1.11
N SER A 281 -41.31 -45.31 -0.82
CA SER A 281 -40.04 -44.79 -1.28
C SER A 281 -39.35 -45.89 -2.06
N THR A 282 -39.20 -45.72 -3.37
CA THR A 282 -38.62 -46.74 -4.26
C THR A 282 -37.10 -46.64 -4.34
N VAL A 283 -36.50 -45.61 -3.74
CA VAL A 283 -35.07 -45.31 -3.80
C VAL A 283 -34.44 -45.36 -2.42
N THR A 284 -33.14 -45.65 -2.37
CA THR A 284 -32.35 -45.46 -1.15
C THR A 284 -32.10 -43.98 -0.91
N ALA A 285 -31.78 -43.61 0.34
CA ALA A 285 -31.51 -42.23 0.75
C ALA A 285 -32.66 -41.23 0.47
N ALA A 286 -33.91 -41.69 0.51
CA ALA A 286 -35.03 -40.80 0.28
C ALA A 286 -35.18 -39.75 1.39
N GLY A 287 -35.50 -38.51 0.99
CA GLY A 287 -35.85 -37.42 1.88
C GLY A 287 -37.31 -37.45 2.37
N GLY A 288 -38.15 -38.27 1.72
CA GLY A 288 -39.57 -38.43 2.02
C GLY A 288 -40.19 -39.56 1.20
N CYS A 289 -41.45 -39.89 1.48
CA CYS A 289 -42.22 -40.90 0.75
C CYS A 289 -43.25 -40.23 -0.16
N THR A 290 -43.61 -40.91 -1.25
CA THR A 290 -44.63 -40.45 -2.22
C THR A 290 -45.82 -41.40 -2.21
N LEU A 291 -47.03 -40.89 -2.50
CA LEU A 291 -48.25 -41.70 -2.64
C LEU A 291 -48.16 -42.63 -3.87
#